data_AF-A0A7R9BA09-F1
#
_entry.id   AF-A0A7R9BA09-F1
#
_cell.length_a   1.000
_cell.length_b   1.000
_cell.length_c   1.000
_cell.angle_alpha   90.00
_cell.angle_beta   90.00
_cell.angle_gamma   90.00
#
_symmetry.space_group_name_H-M   'P 1'
#
loop_
_entity.id
_entity.type
_entity.pdbx_description
1 polymer ?
#
loop_
_entity_poly.entity_id
_entity_poly.type
_entity_poly.pdbx_seq_one_letter_code
_entity_poly.pdbx_strand_id
1 'polypeptide(L)'
;MKDDTHVLLAHSGSQSSLALLHLVWTGLQETTHKRHFFDISVVYIDEGIIFGHSVKQRSATYAAVMDQVHSFQFSFYATTFSRVLCDSTENTCLLNPDLPLEEEDELDLKLLALFKNVTSLTSKEDLLLKLR
;
A
#
# COMPACT_ATOMS: atom_id res chain seq x y z
N MET A 1 6.21 29.39 12.99
CA MET A 1 6.63 28.05 12.55
C MET A 1 5.38 27.34 12.09
N LYS A 2 5.33 26.98 10.82
CA LYS A 2 4.22 26.23 10.23
C LYS A 2 4.61 24.76 10.43
N ASP A 3 3.93 24.06 11.33
CA ASP A 3 4.15 22.62 11.51
C ASP A 3 3.48 21.92 10.31
N ASP A 4 4.21 21.84 9.19
CA ASP A 4 3.81 21.06 8.01
C ASP A 4 3.89 19.57 8.40
N THR A 5 2.85 19.09 9.06
CA THR A 5 2.76 17.69 9.50
C THR A 5 2.09 16.88 8.41
N HIS A 6 2.86 16.00 7.78
CA HIS A 6 2.36 15.08 6.77
C HIS A 6 1.94 13.75 7.41
N VAL A 7 0.77 13.26 7.04
CA VAL A 7 0.22 11.99 7.53
C VAL A 7 0.14 11.02 6.36
N LEU A 8 0.77 9.85 6.53
CA LEU A 8 0.68 8.74 5.59
C LEU A 8 -0.39 7.76 6.06
N LEU A 9 -1.42 7.56 5.24
CA LEU A 9 -2.53 6.66 5.52
C LEU A 9 -2.35 5.35 4.73
N ALA A 10 -2.19 4.22 5.42
CA ALA A 10 -2.16 2.92 4.78
C ALA A 10 -3.58 2.47 4.39
N HIS A 11 -3.80 2.20 3.11
CA HIS A 11 -5.05 1.66 2.58
C HIS A 11 -4.84 0.20 2.17
N SER A 12 -5.62 -0.72 2.73
CA SER A 12 -5.49 -2.16 2.44
C SER A 12 -6.40 -2.64 1.31
N GLY A 13 -7.26 -1.78 0.76
CA GLY A 13 -8.32 -2.15 -0.17
C GLY A 13 -9.58 -2.72 0.50
N SER A 14 -9.60 -2.73 1.84
CA SER A 14 -10.74 -3.17 2.63
C SER A 14 -11.77 -2.05 2.84
N GLN A 15 -13.00 -2.42 3.17
CA GLN A 15 -14.04 -1.47 3.59
C GLN A 15 -13.65 -0.69 4.85
N SER A 16 -12.87 -1.29 5.75
CA SER A 16 -12.40 -0.64 6.97
C SER A 16 -11.41 0.49 6.69
N SER A 17 -10.47 0.29 5.76
CA SER A 17 -9.53 1.35 5.36
C SER A 17 -10.23 2.47 4.59
N LEU A 18 -11.26 2.14 3.81
CA LEU A 18 -12.09 3.13 3.12
C LEU A 18 -12.90 3.98 4.11
N ALA A 19 -13.51 3.35 5.12
CA ALA A 19 -14.23 4.06 6.17
C ALA A 19 -13.30 5.01 6.95
N LEU A 20 -12.07 4.59 7.26
CA LEU A 20 -11.07 5.44 7.89
C LEU A 20 -10.74 6.65 7.01
N LEU A 21 -10.53 6.42 5.71
CA LEU A 21 -10.23 7.47 4.75
C LEU A 21 -11.39 8.48 4.64
N HIS A 22 -12.63 8.01 4.64
CA HIS A 22 -13.81 8.86 4.70
C HIS A 22 -13.86 9.69 6.00
N LEU A 23 -13.65 9.07 7.17
CA LEU A 23 -13.65 9.79 8.46
C LEU A 23 -12.58 10.88 8.52
N VAL A 24 -11.40 10.58 7.99
CA VAL A 24 -10.30 11.53 7.87
C VAL A 24 -10.69 12.68 6.94
N TRP A 25 -11.26 12.38 5.77
CA TRP A 25 -11.73 13.40 4.83
C TRP A 25 -12.82 14.29 5.45
N THR A 26 -13.84 13.70 6.08
CA THR A 26 -14.90 14.46 6.75
C THR A 26 -14.34 15.34 7.88
N GLY A 27 -13.42 14.82 8.68
CA GLY A 27 -12.76 15.60 9.76
C GLY A 27 -11.94 16.78 9.23
N LEU A 28 -11.32 16.66 8.05
CA LEU A 28 -10.65 17.76 7.37
C LEU A 28 -11.62 18.84 6.86
N GLN A 29 -12.83 18.45 6.41
CA GLN A 29 -13.82 19.40 5.91
C GLN A 29 -14.54 20.17 7.02
N GLU A 30 -14.79 19.53 8.17
CA GLU A 30 -15.55 20.12 9.29
C GLU A 30 -14.75 21.10 10.17
N THR A 31 -13.41 21.11 10.06
CA THR A 31 -12.52 21.89 10.94
C THR A 31 -12.30 23.33 10.47
N THR A 32 -13.37 24.12 10.35
CA THR A 32 -13.34 25.49 9.82
C THR A 32 -12.81 26.56 10.81
N HIS A 33 -12.57 26.25 12.10
CA HIS A 33 -12.41 27.32 13.10
C HIS A 33 -11.15 27.38 13.98
N LYS A 34 -10.22 26.41 13.98
CA LYS A 34 -8.83 26.55 14.49
C LYS A 34 -8.08 25.20 14.50
N ARG A 35 -6.86 25.20 13.93
CA ARG A 35 -5.73 24.24 14.00
C ARG A 35 -5.53 23.25 12.84
N HIS A 36 -4.31 23.35 12.30
CA HIS A 36 -3.45 22.33 11.67
C HIS A 36 -4.09 21.49 10.56
N PHE A 37 -3.92 21.96 9.31
CA PHE A 37 -4.07 21.14 8.13
C PHE A 37 -2.90 20.14 8.10
N PHE A 38 -3.19 18.88 8.35
CA PHE A 38 -2.29 17.79 7.99
C PHE A 38 -2.44 17.56 6.49
N ASP A 39 -1.32 17.48 5.78
CA ASP A 39 -1.35 17.02 4.39
C ASP A 39 -1.35 15.48 4.40
N ILE A 40 -2.29 14.89 3.65
CA ILE A 40 -2.56 13.45 3.71
C ILE A 40 -2.17 12.81 2.40
N SER A 41 -1.28 11.83 2.51
CA SER A 41 -0.93 10.94 1.42
C SER A 41 -1.39 9.53 1.77
N VAL A 42 -1.88 8.81 0.78
CA VAL A 42 -2.38 7.44 0.92
C VAL A 42 -1.39 6.50 0.28
N VAL A 43 -1.07 5.40 0.97
CA VAL A 43 -0.22 4.33 0.46
C VAL A 43 -0.99 3.01 0.36
N TYR A 44 -0.87 2.34 -0.76
CA TYR A 44 -1.34 0.98 -0.99
C TYR A 44 -0.16 0.05 -1.19
N ILE A 45 -0.15 -1.07 -0.48
CA ILE A 45 0.86 -2.12 -0.65
C ILE A 45 0.14 -3.34 -1.19
N ASP A 46 0.49 -3.75 -2.40
CA ASP A 46 -0.04 -4.95 -3.01
C ASP A 46 0.68 -6.18 -2.48
N GLU A 47 -0.04 -6.97 -1.69
CA GLU A 47 0.40 -8.25 -1.12
C GLU A 47 -0.19 -9.45 -1.90
N GLY A 48 -0.92 -9.20 -2.98
CA GLY A 48 -1.72 -10.22 -3.65
C GLY A 48 -0.92 -11.42 -4.15
N ILE A 49 0.36 -11.22 -4.48
CA ILE A 49 1.25 -12.31 -4.90
C ILE A 49 1.42 -13.40 -3.83
N ILE A 50 1.48 -13.02 -2.54
CA ILE A 50 1.63 -13.96 -1.41
C ILE A 50 0.37 -14.81 -1.24
N PHE A 51 -0.78 -14.21 -1.54
CA PHE A 51 -2.08 -14.86 -1.50
C PHE A 51 -2.43 -15.61 -2.78
N GLY A 52 -1.52 -15.67 -3.75
CA GLY A 52 -1.72 -16.37 -5.02
C GLY A 52 -2.68 -15.67 -5.99
N HIS A 53 -2.89 -14.37 -5.83
CA HIS A 53 -3.68 -13.58 -6.77
C HIS A 53 -2.94 -13.45 -8.11
N SER A 54 -3.68 -13.66 -9.20
CA SER A 54 -3.20 -13.35 -10.55
C SER A 54 -2.93 -11.85 -10.72
N VAL A 55 -2.07 -11.49 -11.67
CA VAL A 55 -1.84 -10.09 -12.04
C VAL A 55 -3.15 -9.37 -12.35
N LYS A 56 -4.05 -10.01 -13.11
CA LYS A 56 -5.37 -9.45 -13.41
C LYS A 56 -6.18 -9.09 -12.15
N GLN A 57 -6.17 -9.97 -11.13
CA GLN A 57 -6.86 -9.69 -9.86
C GLN A 57 -6.18 -8.55 -9.10
N ARG A 58 -4.85 -8.54 -9.03
CA ARG A 58 -4.06 -7.49 -8.37
C ARG A 58 -4.29 -6.13 -9.05
N SER A 59 -4.28 -6.08 -10.38
CA SER A 59 -4.57 -4.88 -11.16
C SER A 59 -6.00 -4.38 -10.96
N ALA A 60 -6.98 -5.28 -10.87
CA ALA A 60 -8.37 -4.90 -10.59
C ALA A 60 -8.53 -4.32 -9.17
N THR A 61 -7.89 -4.92 -8.17
CA THR A 61 -7.88 -4.39 -6.80
C THR A 61 -7.19 -3.03 -6.73
N TYR A 62 -6.02 -2.91 -7.36
CA TYR A 62 -5.29 -1.66 -7.46
C TYR A 62 -6.13 -0.55 -8.07
N ALA A 63 -6.77 -0.80 -9.23
CA ALA A 63 -7.62 0.18 -9.89
C ALA A 63 -8.79 0.61 -9.00
N ALA A 64 -9.44 -0.34 -8.31
CA ALA A 64 -10.53 -0.03 -7.39
C ALA A 64 -10.07 0.84 -6.20
N VAL A 65 -8.88 0.57 -5.65
CA VAL A 65 -8.29 1.39 -4.58
C VAL A 65 -7.94 2.78 -5.07
N MET A 66 -7.31 2.87 -6.25
CA MET A 66 -6.94 4.13 -6.87
C MET A 66 -8.18 5.01 -7.11
N ASP A 67 -9.25 4.45 -7.69
CA ASP A 67 -10.53 5.16 -7.91
C ASP A 67 -11.15 5.66 -6.60
N GLN A 68 -11.13 4.81 -5.56
CA GLN A 68 -11.60 5.19 -4.24
C GLN A 68 -10.82 6.40 -3.69
N VAL A 69 -9.49 6.34 -3.69
CA VAL A 69 -8.65 7.41 -3.13
C VAL A 69 -8.77 8.71 -3.92
N HIS A 70 -8.81 8.65 -5.25
CA HIS A 70 -8.98 9.83 -6.10
C HIS A 70 -10.28 10.57 -5.83
N SER A 71 -11.36 9.86 -5.45
CA SER A 71 -12.64 10.50 -5.11
C SER A 71 -12.54 11.48 -3.92
N PHE A 72 -11.53 11.31 -3.05
CA PHE A 72 -11.27 12.16 -1.89
C PHE A 72 -10.17 13.20 -2.12
N GLN A 73 -9.60 13.27 -3.33
CA GLN A 73 -8.55 14.21 -3.74
C GLN A 73 -7.23 14.10 -2.94
N PHE A 74 -6.94 12.93 -2.36
CA PHE A 74 -5.66 12.69 -1.69
C PHE A 74 -4.56 12.27 -2.67
N SER A 75 -3.31 12.55 -2.31
CA SER A 75 -2.14 11.99 -3.00
C SER A 75 -2.12 10.48 -2.80
N PHE A 76 -1.90 9.73 -3.88
CA PHE A 76 -1.90 8.27 -3.85
C PHE A 76 -0.56 7.71 -4.30
N TYR A 77 -0.07 6.73 -3.56
CA TYR A 77 1.15 5.99 -3.83
C TYR A 77 0.89 4.50 -3.68
N ALA A 78 1.51 3.70 -4.54
CA ALA A 78 1.40 2.26 -4.47
C ALA A 78 2.76 1.57 -4.64
N THR A 79 2.87 0.37 -4.07
CA THR A 79 4.04 -0.51 -4.24
C THR A 79 3.64 -1.97 -4.14
N THR A 80 4.50 -2.87 -4.61
CA THR A 80 4.33 -4.32 -4.41
C THR A 80 5.15 -4.78 -3.21
N PHE A 81 4.61 -5.72 -2.44
CA PHE A 81 5.31 -6.24 -1.25
C PHE A 81 6.68 -6.84 -1.59
N SER A 82 6.82 -7.45 -2.77
CA SER A 82 8.06 -8.06 -3.25
C SER A 82 9.24 -7.10 -3.35
N ARG A 83 8.98 -5.79 -3.39
CA ARG A 83 10.03 -4.78 -3.34
C ARG A 83 10.82 -4.77 -2.03
N VAL A 84 10.34 -5.43 -0.97
CA VAL A 84 11.13 -5.70 0.25
C VAL A 84 12.44 -6.45 -0.04
N LEU A 85 12.50 -7.19 -1.17
CA LEU A 85 13.68 -7.94 -1.59
C LEU A 85 14.64 -7.12 -2.46
N CYS A 86 14.38 -5.83 -2.67
CA CYS A 86 15.23 -4.99 -3.50
C CYS A 86 16.42 -4.45 -2.69
N ASP A 87 17.65 -4.83 -3.07
CA ASP A 87 18.89 -4.44 -2.39
C ASP A 87 19.35 -2.99 -2.67
N SER A 88 18.62 -2.23 -3.50
CA SER A 88 19.03 -0.87 -3.87
C SER A 88 18.82 0.10 -2.70
N THR A 89 19.91 0.72 -2.23
CA THR A 89 19.95 1.75 -1.18
C THR A 89 19.24 3.07 -1.55
N GLU A 90 18.60 3.13 -2.71
CA GLU A 90 17.81 4.27 -3.18
C GLU A 90 16.34 4.05 -2.81
N ASN A 91 16.00 4.40 -1.57
CA ASN A 91 14.66 4.31 -0.98
C ASN A 91 13.55 5.11 -1.73
N THR A 92 13.89 5.76 -2.84
CA THR A 92 13.01 6.66 -3.61
C THR A 92 12.24 5.95 -4.72
N CYS A 93 12.57 4.72 -5.08
CA CYS A 93 11.96 4.03 -6.23
C CYS A 93 10.74 3.16 -5.89
N LEU A 94 10.28 3.16 -4.64
CA LEU A 94 9.30 2.17 -4.16
C LEU A 94 7.85 2.60 -4.35
N LEU A 95 7.56 3.90 -4.29
CA LEU A 95 6.21 4.43 -4.24
C LEU A 95 5.89 5.11 -5.56
N ASN A 96 5.17 4.41 -6.43
CA ASN A 96 4.72 4.96 -7.69
C ASN A 96 3.21 5.20 -7.66
N PRO A 97 2.72 6.34 -8.19
CA PRO A 97 1.30 6.56 -8.36
C PRO A 97 0.68 5.61 -9.39
N ASP A 98 1.51 5.04 -10.27
CA ASP A 98 1.18 3.94 -11.17
C ASP A 98 1.89 2.67 -10.70
N LEU A 99 1.15 1.61 -10.36
CA LEU A 99 1.73 0.32 -9.98
C LEU A 99 1.84 -0.61 -11.21
N PRO A 100 3.00 -0.69 -11.90
CA PRO A 100 3.18 -1.64 -12.98
C PRO A 100 3.20 -3.06 -12.39
N LEU A 101 2.12 -3.80 -12.63
CA LEU A 101 2.01 -5.21 -12.28
C LEU A 101 2.30 -6.04 -13.53
N GLU A 102 3.40 -6.79 -13.50
CA GLU A 102 3.85 -7.63 -14.61
C GLU A 102 3.67 -9.12 -14.26
N GLU A 103 3.36 -9.96 -15.25
CA GLU A 103 3.17 -11.41 -15.03
C GLU A 103 4.46 -12.13 -14.61
N GLU A 104 5.63 -11.58 -14.95
CA GLU A 104 6.93 -12.18 -14.71
C GLU A 104 7.88 -11.24 -13.93
N ASP A 105 7.35 -10.50 -12.95
CA ASP A 105 8.20 -9.69 -12.07
C ASP A 105 9.17 -10.60 -11.28
N GLU A 106 10.48 -10.35 -11.44
CA GLU A 106 11.54 -11.17 -10.86
C GLU A 106 11.46 -11.21 -9.32
N LEU A 107 11.06 -10.11 -8.69
CA LEU A 107 10.94 -10.01 -7.24
C LEU A 107 9.72 -10.79 -6.75
N ASP A 108 8.60 -10.70 -7.48
CA ASP A 108 7.41 -11.50 -7.20
C ASP A 108 7.71 -13.00 -7.27
N LEU A 109 8.47 -13.44 -8.29
CA LEU A 109 8.90 -14.84 -8.43
C LEU A 109 9.84 -15.27 -7.30
N LYS A 110 10.80 -14.41 -6.92
CA LYS A 110 11.70 -14.68 -5.77
C LYS A 110 10.94 -14.78 -4.47
N LEU A 111 10.01 -13.87 -4.21
CA LEU A 111 9.18 -13.88 -3.02
C LEU A 111 8.33 -15.15 -2.96
N LEU A 112 7.68 -15.53 -4.07
CA LEU A 112 6.94 -16.78 -4.17
C LEU A 112 7.81 -18.00 -3.89
N ALA A 113 9.04 -18.03 -4.40
CA ALA A 113 9.98 -19.12 -4.15
C ALA A 113 10.32 -19.22 -2.65
N LEU A 114 10.57 -18.10 -1.98
CA LEU A 114 10.81 -18.05 -0.53
C LEU A 114 9.61 -18.61 0.25
N PHE A 115 8.39 -18.15 -0.06
CA PHE A 115 7.17 -18.62 0.62
C PHE A 115 6.81 -20.08 0.32
N LYS A 116 7.20 -20.62 -0.83
CA LYS A 116 7.02 -22.04 -1.17
C LYS A 116 8.00 -22.94 -0.41
N ASN A 117 9.23 -22.46 -0.18
CA ASN A 117 10.27 -23.22 0.53
C ASN A 117 10.01 -23.34 2.05
N VAL A 118 9.11 -22.52 2.59
CA VAL A 118 8.68 -22.60 4.00
C VAL A 118 7.50 -23.56 4.12
N THR A 119 7.69 -24.68 4.82
CA THR A 119 6.71 -25.79 4.88
C THR A 119 5.62 -25.60 5.93
N SER A 120 5.91 -24.92 7.05
CA SER A 120 4.96 -24.70 8.13
C SER A 120 4.23 -23.37 8.00
N LEU A 121 2.92 -23.38 8.25
CA LEU A 121 2.08 -22.17 8.27
C LEU A 121 2.62 -21.14 9.29
N THR A 122 2.95 -21.59 10.51
CA THR A 122 3.52 -20.73 11.56
C THR A 122 4.85 -20.11 11.14
N SER A 123 5.66 -20.82 10.34
CA SER A 123 6.91 -20.29 9.82
C SER A 123 6.71 -19.27 8.69
N LYS A 124 5.62 -19.38 7.92
CA LYS A 124 5.24 -18.36 6.94
C LYS A 124 4.75 -17.09 7.62
N GLU A 125 3.98 -17.24 8.70
CA GLU A 125 3.53 -16.11 9.53
C GLU A 125 4.72 -15.42 10.22
N ASP A 126 5.66 -16.18 10.79
CA ASP A 126 6.90 -15.63 11.37
C ASP A 126 7.77 -14.92 10.33
N LEU A 127 7.85 -15.46 9.10
CA LEU A 127 8.54 -14.82 7.99
C LEU A 127 7.88 -13.48 7.60
N LEU A 128 6.54 -13.45 7.49
CA LEU A 128 5.80 -12.22 7.23
C LEU A 128 6.03 -11.16 8.31
N LEU A 129 6.04 -11.57 9.58
CA LEU A 129 6.31 -10.67 10.70
C LEU A 129 7.73 -10.10 10.68
N LYS A 130 8.71 -10.82 10.14
CA LYS A 130 10.10 -10.35 10.03
C LYS A 130 10.35 -9.45 8.83
N LEU A 131 9.51 -9.53 7.81
CA LEU A 131 9.62 -8.71 6.60
C LEU A 131 8.88 -7.37 6.70
N ARG A 132 8.06 -7.19 7.75
CA ARG A 132 7.26 -6.00 8.03
C ARG A 132 7.89 -5.13 9.10
#